data_AF-A0A957EIW1-F1
#
_entry.id   AF-A0A957EIW1-F1
#
_cell.length_a   1.000
_cell.length_b   1.000
_cell.length_c   1.000
_cell.angle_alpha   90.00
_cell.angle_beta   90.00
_cell.angle_gamma   90.00
#
_symmetry.space_group_name_H-M   'P 1'
#
loop_
_entity.id
_entity.type
_entity.pdbx_description
1 polymer ?
#
loop_
_entity_poly.entity_id
_entity_poly.type
_entity_poly.pdbx_seq_one_letter_code
_entity_poly.pdbx_strand_id
1 'polypeptide(L)' 'QEWPDLSGYQDPEIVYRVHKKQHAGLIVAAADAQRIEALIESYGQRFTHDFLAVAPPLDKAPT' A
#
# COMPACT_ATOMS: atom_id res chain seq x y z
N GLN A 1 -8.36 -8.23 2.24
CA GLN A 1 -9.57 -7.50 1.76
C GLN A 1 -9.77 -7.78 0.27
N GLU A 2 -11.00 -7.92 -0.24
CA GLU A 2 -11.22 -8.14 -1.69
C GLU A 2 -10.99 -6.86 -2.50
N TRP A 3 -11.52 -5.72 -2.04
CA TRP A 3 -11.26 -4.40 -2.61
C TRP A 3 -10.72 -3.51 -1.50
N PRO A 4 -9.39 -3.30 -1.42
CA PRO A 4 -8.80 -2.52 -0.34
C PRO A 4 -9.31 -1.07 -0.33
N ASP A 5 -9.69 -0.58 0.86
CA ASP A 5 -10.14 0.79 1.02
C ASP A 5 -8.94 1.71 1.25
N LEU A 6 -8.67 2.59 0.27
CA LEU A 6 -7.58 3.56 0.31
C LEU A 6 -8.06 4.97 0.69
N SER A 7 -9.31 5.15 1.11
CA SER A 7 -9.90 6.47 1.44
C SER A 7 -9.16 7.21 2.55
N GLY A 8 -8.48 6.49 3.45
CA GLY A 8 -7.65 7.04 4.53
C GLY A 8 -6.31 7.66 4.11
N TYR A 9 -5.96 7.64 2.83
CA TYR A 9 -4.76 8.26 2.27
C TYR A 9 -5.19 9.40 1.36
N GLN A 10 -4.92 10.65 1.74
CA GLN A 10 -5.53 11.83 1.11
C GLN A 10 -4.53 12.93 0.76
N ASP A 11 -3.23 12.65 0.92
CA ASP A 11 -2.20 13.62 0.56
C ASP A 11 -2.30 13.98 -0.94
N PRO A 12 -2.20 15.27 -1.30
CA PRO A 12 -2.35 15.73 -2.68
C PRO A 12 -1.28 15.17 -3.62
N GLU A 13 -0.17 14.69 -3.07
CA GLU A 13 0.89 14.00 -3.81
C GLU A 13 0.46 12.63 -4.37
N ILE A 14 -0.67 12.06 -3.94
CA ILE A 14 -1.19 10.81 -4.50
C ILE A 14 -1.73 11.06 -5.90
N VAL A 15 -0.99 10.57 -6.90
CA VAL A 15 -1.35 10.72 -8.32
C VAL A 15 -2.03 9.49 -8.91
N TYR A 16 -1.99 8.35 -8.21
CA TYR A 16 -2.65 7.11 -8.66
C TYR A 16 -3.04 6.21 -7.50
N ARG A 17 -4.15 5.49 -7.68
CA ARG A 17 -4.68 4.49 -6.75
C ARG A 17 -4.94 3.20 -7.52
N VAL A 18 -4.37 2.10 -7.04
CA VAL A 18 -4.62 0.78 -7.62
C VAL A 18 -6.09 0.41 -7.42
N HIS A 19 -6.76 0.05 -8.51
CA HIS A 19 -8.12 -0.50 -8.47
C HIS A 19 -8.11 -1.93 -8.99
N LYS A 20 -7.64 -2.86 -8.14
CA LYS A 20 -7.51 -4.29 -8.45
C LYS A 20 -7.84 -5.12 -7.22
N LYS A 21 -8.51 -6.25 -7.43
CA LYS A 21 -8.85 -7.19 -6.35
C LYS A 21 -7.61 -7.58 -5.55
N GLN A 22 -7.70 -7.52 -4.22
CA GLN A 22 -6.68 -7.94 -3.26
C GLN A 22 -5.35 -7.16 -3.37
N HIS A 23 -5.33 -6.01 -4.05
CA HIS A 23 -4.13 -5.18 -4.18
C HIS A 23 -4.39 -3.80 -3.60
N ALA A 24 -3.64 -3.44 -2.55
CA ALA A 24 -3.56 -2.09 -2.04
C ALA A 24 -2.31 -1.43 -2.62
N GLY A 25 -2.42 -0.25 -3.22
CA GLY A 25 -1.26 0.45 -3.77
C GLY A 25 -1.56 1.89 -4.16
N LEU A 26 -0.56 2.74 -3.96
CA LEU A 26 -0.56 4.16 -4.28
C LEU A 26 0.72 4.53 -5.03
N ILE A 27 0.63 5.52 -5.91
CA ILE A 27 1.81 6.22 -6.44
C ILE A 27 1.74 7.66 -5.94
N VAL A 28 2.87 8.12 -5.38
CA VAL A 28 3.04 9.51 -4.95
C VAL A 28 4.02 10.23 -5.85
N ALA A 29 3.81 11.53 -6.06
CA ALA A 29 4.71 12.41 -6.80
C ALA A 29 4.73 13.79 -6.16
N ALA A 30 5.93 14.36 -5.99
CA ALA A 30 6.16 15.72 -5.55
C ALA A 30 7.43 16.29 -6.21
N ALA A 31 7.56 17.62 -6.21
CA ALA A 31 8.78 18.27 -6.67
C ALA A 31 9.93 18.14 -5.65
N ASP A 32 9.60 17.97 -4.37
CA ASP A 32 10.54 17.82 -3.28
C ASP A 32 10.77 16.33 -2.97
N ALA A 33 12.02 15.88 -3.09
CA ALA A 33 12.42 14.52 -2.78
C ALA A 33 12.21 14.16 -1.30
N GLN A 34 12.46 15.11 -0.39
CA GLN A 34 12.28 14.88 1.05
C GLN A 34 10.80 14.65 1.40
N ARG A 35 9.90 15.32 0.68
CA ARG A 35 8.45 15.08 0.82
C ARG A 35 8.06 13.68 0.36
N ILE A 36 8.62 13.19 -0.73
CA ILE A 36 8.39 11.81 -1.21
C ILE A 36 8.85 10.81 -0.16
N GLU A 37 10.07 10.97 0.38
CA GLU A 37 10.61 10.07 1.41
C GLU A 37 9.73 10.04 2.66
N ALA A 38 9.28 11.20 3.15
CA ALA A 38 8.39 11.29 4.31
C ALA A 38 7.05 10.58 4.07
N LEU A 39 6.48 10.69 2.86
CA LEU A 39 5.25 9.99 2.49
C LEU A 39 5.46 8.48 2.43
N ILE A 40 6.58 8.01 1.85
CA ILE A 40 6.91 6.58 1.78
C ILE A 40 7.07 5.99 3.18
N GLU A 41 7.80 6.67 4.07
CA GLU A 41 7.99 6.21 5.45
C GLU A 41 6.67 6.13 6.22
N SER A 42 5.89 7.23 6.20
CA SER A 42 4.61 7.31 6.89
C SER A 42 3.60 6.29 6.37
N TYR A 43 3.44 6.20 5.05
CA TYR A 43 2.47 5.31 4.44
C TYR A 43 2.92 3.86 4.51
N GLY A 44 4.21 3.56 4.40
CA GLY A 44 4.74 2.20 4.48
C GLY A 44 4.32 1.51 5.79
N GLN A 45 4.51 2.17 6.93
CA GLN A 45 4.11 1.64 8.24
C GLN A 45 2.59 1.40 8.32
N ARG A 46 1.80 2.35 7.83
CA ARG A 46 0.32 2.22 7.82
C ARG A 46 -0.14 1.13 6.88
N PHE A 47 0.44 1.03 5.68
CA PHE A 47 0.12 -0.01 4.70
C PHE A 47 0.38 -1.42 5.26
N THR A 48 1.47 -1.58 6.01
CA THR A 48 1.75 -2.83 6.72
C THR A 48 0.64 -3.16 7.72
N HIS A 49 0.19 -2.19 8.51
CA HIS A 49 -0.90 -2.42 9.46
C HIS A 49 -2.24 -2.73 8.78
N ASP A 50 -2.58 -1.96 7.75
CA ASP A 50 -3.91 -1.94 7.16
C ASP A 50 -4.13 -3.07 6.14
N PHE A 51 -3.08 -3.48 5.41
CA PHE A 51 -3.21 -4.36 4.24
C PHE A 51 -2.28 -5.56 4.20
N LEU A 52 -1.32 -5.71 5.11
CA LEU A 52 -0.42 -6.86 5.09
C LEU A 52 -1.22 -8.16 5.30
N ALA A 53 -1.26 -8.99 4.27
CA ALA A 53 -1.76 -10.35 4.37
C ALA A 53 -0.60 -11.31 4.64
N VAL A 54 -0.68 -12.03 5.76
CA VAL A 54 0.29 -13.08 6.11
C VAL A 54 -0.36 -14.44 5.86
N ALA A 55 0.28 -15.24 5.00
CA ALA A 55 -0.10 -16.64 4.81
C ALA A 55 0.77 -17.54 5.69
N PRO A 56 0.19 -18.57 6.33
CA PRO A 56 0.98 -19.57 7.03
C PRO A 56 1.86 -20.37 6.05
N PRO A 57 2.92 -21.03 6.55
CA PRO A 57 3.70 -21.97 5.76
C PRO A 57 2.79 -23.03 5.12
N LEU A 58 3.15 -23.49 3.91
CA LEU A 58 2.44 -24.59 3.26
C LEU A 58 2.72 -25.90 4.01
N ASP A 59 1.65 -26.64 4.37
CA ASP A 59 1.77 -27.94 5.03
C ASP A 59 2.41 -29.02 4.14
N LYS A 60 2.29 -28.87 2.82
CA LYS A 60 2.85 -29.78 1.81
C LYS A 60 3.35 -28.98 0.61
N ALA A 61 4.37 -29.51 -0.08
CA ALA A 61 4.88 -28.91 -1.30
C ALA A 61 3.75 -28.80 -2.36
N PRO A 62 3.65 -27.68 -3.09
CA PRO A 62 2.69 -27.55 -4.18
C PRO A 62 3.02 -28.58 -5.27
N THR A 63 2.03 -29.40 -5.64
CA THR A 63 2.08 -30.35 -6.76
C THR A 63 1.90 -29.67 -8.10
#